data_AF-A0A962TRW4-F1
#
_entry.id   AF-A0A962TRW4-F1
#
_cell.length_a   1.000
_cell.length_b   1.000
_cell.length_c   1.000
_cell.angle_alpha   90.00
_cell.angle_beta   90.00
_cell.angle_gamma   90.00
#
_symmetry.space_group_name_H-M   'P 1'
#
loop_
_entity.id
_entity.type
_entity.pdbx_description
1 polymer ?
#
loop_
_entity_poly.entity_id
_entity_poly.type
_entity_poly.pdbx_seq_one_letter_code
_entity_poly.pdbx_strand_id
1 'polypeptide(L)'
;MSALTLADRLRGALWGMFVGDALAMPAHWYYDIAALQRDYGMIRDYQAPKEHHPNSIMARASTGRAGRGDQTEDIVGGVILKGKKARWSQPHRHYHHGLRPGDNTLNLLCVRVLIRAINAAGHYAPADFLRDYIAFMTAPESHNDTYAESYHQDFFARYAQGLPPDRCAGAEGHDTASIGGLVGLPPVLFATLGQGDRAVTDTALLSHLRLTHRSATLERYARAFGDLLMRVLQEPA
;
A
#
# COMPACT_ATOMS: atom_id res chain seq x y z
N MET A 1 -13.19 -32.73 3.18
CA MET A 1 -13.35 -31.31 2.79
C MET A 1 -13.51 -31.28 1.28
N SER A 2 -14.39 -30.43 0.73
CA SER A 2 -14.48 -30.28 -0.73
C SER A 2 -13.22 -29.64 -1.29
N ALA A 3 -12.83 -30.04 -2.51
CA ALA A 3 -11.76 -29.38 -3.26
C ALA A 3 -12.04 -27.86 -3.40
N LEU A 4 -11.01 -27.03 -3.18
CA LEU A 4 -11.14 -25.58 -3.32
C LEU A 4 -11.29 -25.20 -4.80
N THR A 5 -12.30 -24.40 -5.13
CA THR A 5 -12.47 -23.86 -6.49
C THR A 5 -11.57 -22.64 -6.72
N LEU A 6 -11.36 -22.26 -7.98
CA LEU A 6 -10.68 -20.98 -8.30
C LEU A 6 -11.38 -19.79 -7.62
N ALA A 7 -12.72 -19.78 -7.62
CA ALA A 7 -13.50 -18.72 -6.97
C ALA A 7 -13.23 -18.66 -5.45
N ASP A 8 -13.08 -19.81 -4.79
CA ASP A 8 -12.73 -19.86 -3.36
C ASP A 8 -11.32 -19.34 -3.11
N ARG A 9 -10.35 -19.68 -3.97
CA ARG A 9 -8.98 -19.18 -3.88
C ARG A 9 -8.91 -17.67 -4.09
N LEU A 10 -9.61 -17.13 -5.09
CA LEU A 10 -9.68 -15.69 -5.35
C LEU A 10 -10.34 -14.95 -4.18
N ARG A 11 -11.46 -15.47 -3.66
CA ARG A 11 -12.14 -14.92 -2.48
C ARG A 11 -11.22 -14.95 -1.25
N GLY A 12 -10.53 -16.07 -1.02
CA GLY A 12 -9.59 -16.23 0.07
C GLY A 12 -8.40 -15.28 -0.02
N ALA A 13 -7.85 -15.06 -1.22
CA ALA A 13 -6.76 -14.11 -1.43
C ALA A 13 -7.20 -12.66 -1.16
N LEU A 14 -8.38 -12.26 -1.66
CA LEU A 14 -8.93 -10.92 -1.42
C LEU A 14 -9.24 -10.70 0.06
N TRP A 15 -9.90 -11.63 0.75
CA TRP A 15 -10.11 -11.49 2.19
C TRP A 15 -8.80 -11.55 2.97
N GLY A 16 -7.92 -12.47 2.60
CA GLY A 16 -6.63 -12.70 3.27
C GLY A 16 -5.75 -11.47 3.27
N MET A 17 -5.70 -10.69 2.19
CA MET A 17 -4.93 -9.44 2.19
C MET A 17 -5.50 -8.41 3.17
N PHE A 18 -6.83 -8.19 3.20
CA PHE A 18 -7.45 -7.23 4.12
C PHE A 18 -7.37 -7.66 5.58
N VAL A 19 -7.57 -8.96 5.85
CA VAL A 19 -7.41 -9.53 7.20
C VAL A 19 -5.95 -9.43 7.65
N GLY A 20 -5.00 -9.80 6.78
CA GLY A 20 -3.58 -9.81 7.10
C GLY A 20 -3.03 -8.42 7.43
N ASP A 21 -3.39 -7.41 6.64
CA ASP A 21 -2.99 -6.02 6.89
C ASP A 21 -3.58 -5.46 8.18
N ALA A 22 -4.88 -5.67 8.42
CA ALA A 22 -5.53 -5.21 9.66
C ALA A 22 -4.95 -5.92 10.91
N LEU A 23 -4.59 -7.20 10.79
CA LEU A 23 -3.95 -7.97 11.86
C LEU A 23 -2.50 -7.52 12.12
N ALA A 24 -1.75 -7.19 11.07
CA ALA A 24 -0.33 -6.82 11.15
C ALA A 24 -0.10 -5.33 11.47
N MET A 25 -1.06 -4.46 11.17
CA MET A 25 -1.01 -3.00 11.39
C MET A 25 -0.42 -2.56 12.75
N PRO A 26 -0.83 -3.11 13.91
CA PRO A 26 -0.26 -2.70 15.20
C PRO A 26 1.22 -3.05 15.40
N ALA A 27 1.75 -4.03 14.66
CA ALA A 27 3.15 -4.47 14.73
C ALA A 27 4.07 -3.76 13.74
N HIS A 28 3.52 -2.89 12.88
CA HIS A 28 4.28 -2.27 11.80
C HIS A 28 5.44 -1.43 12.35
N TRP A 29 6.66 -1.72 11.86
CA TRP A 29 7.94 -1.07 12.19
C TRP A 29 8.55 -1.36 13.58
N TYR A 30 8.07 -2.39 14.28
CA TYR A 30 8.84 -2.93 15.40
C TYR A 30 10.10 -3.64 14.87
N TYR A 31 11.28 -3.07 15.16
CA TYR A 31 12.58 -3.70 14.88
C TYR A 31 13.08 -4.51 16.08
N ASP A 32 12.59 -4.19 17.28
CA ASP A 32 12.84 -4.97 18.50
C ASP A 32 11.66 -5.91 18.78
N ILE A 33 11.88 -7.21 18.55
CA ILE A 33 10.88 -8.25 18.79
C ILE A 33 10.50 -8.38 20.28
N ALA A 34 11.40 -8.04 21.21
CA ALA A 34 11.10 -8.05 22.64
C ALA A 34 10.19 -6.88 23.01
N ALA A 35 10.32 -5.74 22.33
CA ALA A 35 9.39 -4.64 22.48
C ALA A 35 8.01 -4.98 21.91
N LEU A 36 7.95 -5.59 20.72
CA LEU A 36 6.70 -6.07 20.13
C LEU A 36 5.98 -7.05 21.07
N GLN A 37 6.72 -8.02 21.61
CA GLN A 37 6.19 -9.01 22.55
C GLN A 37 5.72 -8.37 23.86
N ARG A 38 6.39 -7.33 24.36
CA ARG A 38 5.93 -6.57 25.54
C ARG A 38 4.64 -5.81 25.27
N ASP A 39 4.52 -5.19 24.09
CA ASP A 39 3.39 -4.29 23.80
C ASP A 39 2.12 -5.04 23.38
N TYR A 40 2.25 -6.16 22.67
CA TYR A 40 1.10 -6.90 22.12
C TYR A 40 1.08 -8.39 22.45
N GLY A 41 2.18 -8.96 22.96
CA GLY A 41 2.32 -10.41 23.09
C GLY A 41 2.19 -11.10 21.74
N MET A 42 1.48 -12.24 21.72
CA MET A 42 1.11 -12.87 20.46
C MET A 42 -0.19 -12.27 19.93
N ILE A 43 -0.11 -11.61 18.78
CA ILE A 43 -1.27 -11.03 18.10
C ILE A 43 -2.13 -12.17 17.53
N ARG A 44 -3.34 -12.32 18.07
CA ARG A 44 -4.34 -13.30 17.62
C ARG A 44 -5.62 -12.67 17.08
N ASP A 45 -5.86 -11.41 17.44
CA ASP A 45 -7.06 -10.65 17.09
C ASP A 45 -6.66 -9.26 16.63
N TYR A 46 -7.60 -8.55 16.01
CA TYR A 46 -7.38 -7.16 15.64
C TYR A 46 -7.16 -6.28 16.88
N GLN A 47 -6.11 -5.46 16.83
CA GLN A 47 -5.76 -4.53 17.91
C GLN A 47 -5.50 -3.14 17.33
N ALA A 48 -5.80 -2.11 18.13
CA ALA A 48 -5.38 -0.75 17.82
C ALA A 48 -3.86 -0.62 17.99
N PRO A 49 -3.20 0.26 17.25
CA PRO A 49 -1.80 0.55 17.49
C PRO A 49 -1.64 1.24 18.86
N LYS A 50 -0.60 0.89 19.61
CA LYS A 50 -0.23 1.63 20.82
C LYS A 50 0.06 3.08 20.48
N GLU A 51 -0.19 3.98 21.43
CA GLU A 51 0.15 5.39 21.23
C GLU A 51 1.66 5.62 21.09
N HIS A 52 2.44 4.93 21.92
CA HIS A 52 3.88 4.94 21.90
C HIS A 52 4.39 3.80 21.02
N HIS A 53 5.39 4.08 20.19
CA HIS A 53 6.08 3.13 19.34
C HIS A 53 7.60 3.33 19.49
N PRO A 54 8.33 2.31 20.00
CA PRO A 54 9.72 2.46 20.44
C PRO A 54 10.68 2.82 19.30
N ASN A 55 10.39 2.37 18.07
CA ASN A 55 11.24 2.60 16.91
C ASN A 55 10.69 3.65 15.93
N SER A 56 9.73 4.49 16.33
CA SER A 56 9.16 5.46 15.41
C SER A 56 10.18 6.52 15.03
N ILE A 57 10.40 6.68 13.72
CA ILE A 57 11.23 7.73 13.13
C ILE A 57 10.41 8.80 12.40
N MET A 58 9.09 8.80 12.55
CA MET A 58 8.20 9.72 11.82
C MET A 58 8.54 11.20 12.08
N ALA A 59 8.95 11.54 13.31
CA ALA A 59 9.45 12.88 13.69
C ALA A 59 10.76 13.31 13.00
N ARG A 60 11.43 12.39 12.30
CA ARG A 60 12.64 12.66 11.52
C ARG A 60 12.38 12.65 10.01
N ALA A 61 11.16 12.32 9.58
CA ALA A 61 10.78 12.28 8.18
C ALA A 61 10.45 13.69 7.67
N SER A 62 10.76 13.93 6.40
CA SER A 62 10.29 15.13 5.71
C SER A 62 8.78 15.08 5.52
N THR A 63 8.11 16.23 5.51
CA THR A 63 6.69 16.36 5.10
C THR A 63 6.54 16.85 3.66
N GLY A 64 7.64 17.01 2.94
CA GLY A 64 7.70 17.47 1.55
C GLY A 64 7.93 16.39 0.51
N ARG A 65 8.67 15.34 0.88
CA ARG A 65 9.05 14.22 -0.01
C ARG A 65 9.53 13.03 0.81
N ALA A 66 9.84 11.92 0.16
CA ALA A 66 10.42 10.75 0.80
C ALA A 66 11.72 11.05 1.56
N GLY A 67 11.95 10.29 2.63
CA GLY A 67 13.20 10.28 3.39
C GLY A 67 13.22 11.26 4.57
N ARG A 68 14.41 11.41 5.17
CA ARG A 68 14.63 12.32 6.31
C ARG A 68 14.74 13.77 5.84
N GLY A 69 14.22 14.69 6.64
CA GLY A 69 14.31 16.12 6.35
C GLY A 69 13.57 16.96 7.37
N ASP A 70 13.36 18.23 7.02
CA ASP A 70 12.53 19.14 7.79
C ASP A 70 11.04 18.99 7.44
N GLN A 71 10.20 19.65 8.23
CA GLN A 71 8.75 19.62 8.09
C GLN A 71 8.18 20.95 7.57
N THR A 72 8.96 21.67 6.75
CA THR A 72 8.56 22.98 6.20
C THR A 72 7.50 22.81 5.11
N GLU A 73 7.75 21.93 4.15
CA GLU A 73 6.83 21.63 3.05
C GLU A 73 5.56 20.88 3.53
N ASP A 74 4.49 20.95 2.74
CA ASP A 74 3.14 20.57 3.18
C ASP A 74 2.50 19.48 2.31
N ILE A 75 3.30 18.63 1.68
CA ILE A 75 2.78 17.47 0.95
C ILE A 75 2.02 16.57 1.94
N VAL A 76 2.65 16.20 3.05
CA VAL A 76 1.96 15.63 4.21
C VAL A 76 1.30 16.74 5.01
N GLY A 77 -0.02 16.71 5.13
CA GLY A 77 -0.81 17.69 5.87
C GLY A 77 -1.65 18.60 4.99
N GLY A 78 -1.11 19.00 3.83
CA GLY A 78 -1.78 19.89 2.87
C GLY A 78 -2.29 19.17 1.63
N VAL A 79 -1.45 18.35 0.98
CA VAL A 79 -1.83 17.62 -0.25
C VAL A 79 -2.46 16.27 0.07
N ILE A 80 -1.74 15.44 0.82
CA ILE A 80 -2.18 14.14 1.33
C ILE A 80 -2.21 14.16 2.85
N LEU A 81 -2.87 13.18 3.48
CA LEU A 81 -2.98 13.10 4.95
C LEU A 81 -3.49 14.42 5.56
N LYS A 82 -4.49 15.03 4.92
CA LYS A 82 -4.95 16.39 5.24
C LYS A 82 -5.23 16.57 6.73
N GLY A 83 -4.62 17.59 7.33
CA GLY A 83 -4.75 17.92 8.74
C GLY A 83 -3.95 17.04 9.72
N LYS A 84 -3.10 16.11 9.24
CA LYS A 84 -2.39 15.14 10.09
C LYS A 84 -0.90 15.46 10.31
N LYS A 85 -0.37 16.55 9.75
CA LYS A 85 1.05 16.95 9.88
C LYS A 85 1.54 17.03 11.33
N ALA A 86 0.72 17.56 12.23
CA ALA A 86 1.08 17.64 13.66
C ALA A 86 1.28 16.27 14.34
N ARG A 87 0.81 15.18 13.74
CA ARG A 87 1.07 13.82 14.22
C ARG A 87 2.45 13.33 13.80
N TRP A 88 3.00 13.85 12.70
CA TRP A 88 4.31 13.48 12.17
C TRP A 88 5.46 14.08 12.98
N SER A 89 5.28 15.22 13.63
CA SER A 89 6.32 15.86 14.45
C SER A 89 6.53 15.21 15.83
N GLN A 90 5.63 14.32 16.25
CA GLN A 90 5.63 13.77 17.61
C GLN A 90 6.60 12.59 17.74
N PRO A 91 7.59 12.65 18.65
CA PRO A 91 8.53 11.56 18.84
C PRO A 91 7.80 10.33 19.40
N HIS A 92 8.24 9.15 18.98
CA HIS A 92 7.68 7.87 19.41
C HIS A 92 6.18 7.69 19.14
N ARG A 93 5.54 8.53 18.32
CA ARG A 93 4.16 8.31 17.93
C ARG A 93 4.09 7.16 16.93
N HIS A 94 3.18 6.23 17.14
CA HIS A 94 2.97 5.14 16.20
C HIS A 94 2.55 5.65 14.81
N TYR A 95 3.07 5.03 13.76
CA TYR A 95 2.84 5.40 12.36
C TYR A 95 1.35 5.49 12.02
N HIS A 96 0.59 4.47 12.44
CA HIS A 96 -0.86 4.35 12.22
C HIS A 96 -1.73 4.91 13.36
N HIS A 97 -1.26 5.91 14.11
CA HIS A 97 -2.00 6.46 15.25
C HIS A 97 -3.44 6.86 14.90
N GLY A 98 -4.39 6.33 15.66
CA GLY A 98 -5.83 6.60 15.50
C GLY A 98 -6.57 5.58 14.64
N LEU A 99 -5.89 4.60 14.02
CA LEU A 99 -6.56 3.42 13.48
C LEU A 99 -7.13 2.57 14.62
N ARG A 100 -8.28 1.95 14.36
CA ARG A 100 -9.01 1.08 15.29
C ARG A 100 -8.74 -0.39 14.99
N PRO A 101 -9.10 -1.32 15.90
CA PRO A 101 -9.07 -2.74 15.59
C PRO A 101 -9.85 -3.03 14.31
N GLY A 102 -9.18 -3.63 13.33
CA GLY A 102 -9.78 -4.05 12.05
C GLY A 102 -9.69 -2.99 10.95
N ASP A 103 -9.21 -1.78 11.23
CA ASP A 103 -8.96 -0.79 10.18
C ASP A 103 -7.73 -1.22 9.33
N ASN A 104 -7.82 -1.06 8.02
CA ASN A 104 -6.71 -1.29 7.09
C ASN A 104 -5.79 -0.07 6.97
N THR A 105 -4.52 -0.33 6.68
CA THR A 105 -3.52 0.71 6.39
C THR A 105 -3.74 1.36 5.03
N LEU A 106 -3.12 2.51 4.81
CA LEU A 106 -3.27 3.31 3.59
C LEU A 106 -2.99 2.53 2.29
N ASN A 107 -1.95 1.68 2.27
CA ASN A 107 -1.62 0.88 1.10
C ASN A 107 -2.80 0.00 0.68
N LEU A 108 -3.48 -0.63 1.65
CA LEU A 108 -4.61 -1.51 1.36
C LEU A 108 -5.91 -0.76 1.10
N LEU A 109 -6.06 0.45 1.65
CA LEU A 109 -7.12 1.36 1.21
C LEU A 109 -6.94 1.77 -0.26
N CYS A 110 -5.70 1.95 -0.74
CA CYS A 110 -5.42 2.17 -2.17
C CYS A 110 -5.75 0.93 -3.02
N VAL A 111 -5.51 -0.28 -2.51
CA VAL A 111 -5.99 -1.51 -3.19
C VAL A 111 -7.52 -1.54 -3.28
N ARG A 112 -8.23 -1.13 -2.23
CA ARG A 112 -9.70 -1.03 -2.29
C ARG A 112 -10.15 -0.03 -3.37
N VAL A 113 -9.42 1.07 -3.57
CA VAL A 113 -9.67 2.01 -4.69
C VAL A 113 -9.49 1.31 -6.03
N LEU A 114 -8.39 0.57 -6.22
CA LEU A 114 -8.14 -0.23 -7.42
C LEU A 114 -9.27 -1.23 -7.71
N ILE A 115 -9.68 -2.02 -6.71
CA ILE A 115 -10.75 -3.01 -6.86
C ILE A 115 -12.06 -2.34 -7.28
N ARG A 116 -12.39 -1.18 -6.70
CA ARG A 116 -13.58 -0.41 -7.06
C ARG A 116 -13.51 0.10 -8.51
N ALA A 117 -12.36 0.61 -8.94
CA ALA A 117 -12.15 1.05 -10.31
C ALA A 117 -12.33 -0.10 -11.31
N ILE A 118 -11.72 -1.27 -11.04
CA ILE A 118 -11.88 -2.48 -11.85
C ILE A 118 -13.36 -2.89 -11.95
N ASN A 119 -14.06 -2.93 -10.81
CA ASN A 119 -15.47 -3.34 -10.78
C ASN A 119 -16.39 -2.35 -11.51
N ALA A 120 -16.10 -1.05 -11.43
CA ALA A 120 -16.89 -0.02 -12.11
C ALA A 120 -16.72 -0.09 -13.64
N ALA A 121 -15.51 -0.36 -14.12
CA ALA A 121 -15.20 -0.45 -15.55
C ALA A 121 -15.43 -1.85 -16.15
N GLY A 122 -15.52 -2.88 -15.31
CA GLY A 122 -15.55 -4.29 -15.73
C GLY A 122 -14.22 -4.82 -16.25
N HIS A 123 -13.14 -4.02 -16.19
CA HIS A 123 -11.80 -4.39 -16.63
C HIS A 123 -10.73 -3.56 -15.89
N TYR A 124 -9.49 -4.02 -15.92
CA TYR A 124 -8.36 -3.25 -15.39
C TYR A 124 -7.89 -2.20 -16.40
N ALA A 125 -7.82 -0.94 -15.96
CA ALA A 125 -7.23 0.16 -16.69
C ALA A 125 -6.31 0.99 -15.77
N PRO A 126 -5.02 1.16 -16.10
CA PRO A 126 -4.08 1.94 -15.29
C PRO A 126 -4.53 3.38 -15.04
N ALA A 127 -5.12 4.03 -16.04
CA ALA A 127 -5.56 5.42 -15.97
C ALA A 127 -6.73 5.62 -14.99
N ASP A 128 -7.66 4.66 -14.92
CA ASP A 128 -8.79 4.73 -13.99
C ASP A 128 -8.32 4.63 -12.54
N PHE A 129 -7.45 3.66 -12.23
CA PHE A 129 -6.85 3.58 -10.90
C PHE A 129 -6.09 4.86 -10.56
N LEU A 130 -5.27 5.38 -11.47
CA LEU A 130 -4.45 6.56 -11.19
C LEU A 130 -5.30 7.80 -10.89
N ARG A 131 -6.38 8.02 -11.65
CA ARG A 131 -7.38 9.07 -11.39
C ARG A 131 -7.99 8.90 -9.99
N ASP A 132 -8.48 7.71 -9.68
CA ASP A 132 -9.21 7.46 -8.43
C ASP A 132 -8.28 7.45 -7.21
N TYR A 133 -7.03 7.01 -7.38
CA TYR A 133 -5.97 7.09 -6.39
C TYR A 133 -5.64 8.54 -6.03
N ILE A 134 -5.47 9.41 -7.03
CA ILE A 134 -5.24 10.85 -6.79
C ILE A 134 -6.44 11.47 -6.07
N ALA A 135 -7.65 11.20 -6.54
CA ALA A 135 -8.87 11.70 -5.92
C ALA A 135 -8.97 11.24 -4.45
N PHE A 136 -8.71 9.97 -4.17
CA PHE A 136 -8.75 9.40 -2.82
C PHE A 136 -7.69 10.01 -1.89
N MET A 137 -6.44 10.10 -2.34
CA MET A 137 -5.33 10.56 -1.51
C MET A 137 -5.38 12.06 -1.21
N THR A 138 -5.98 12.84 -2.11
CA THR A 138 -6.10 14.30 -1.97
C THR A 138 -7.43 14.76 -1.37
N ALA A 139 -8.42 13.87 -1.24
CA ALA A 139 -9.67 14.19 -0.59
C ALA A 139 -9.50 14.34 0.93
N PRO A 140 -10.08 15.38 1.56
CA PRO A 140 -10.11 15.47 3.02
C PRO A 140 -10.92 14.32 3.60
N GLU A 141 -10.51 13.81 4.77
CA GLU A 141 -11.23 12.78 5.54
C GLU A 141 -11.53 11.47 4.77
N SER A 142 -10.82 11.20 3.68
CA SER A 142 -11.01 9.97 2.89
C SER A 142 -10.55 8.69 3.62
N HIS A 143 -9.69 8.83 4.63
CA HIS A 143 -9.21 7.75 5.48
C HIS A 143 -8.66 8.27 6.82
N ASN A 144 -8.50 7.36 7.79
CA ASN A 144 -8.01 7.69 9.14
C ASN A 144 -6.51 7.49 9.34
N ASP A 145 -5.84 6.74 8.47
CA ASP A 145 -4.41 6.46 8.61
C ASP A 145 -3.58 7.75 8.66
N THR A 146 -2.55 7.75 9.49
CA THR A 146 -1.64 8.88 9.71
C THR A 146 -0.30 8.68 9.02
N TYR A 147 -0.04 7.51 8.46
CA TYR A 147 1.21 7.26 7.74
C TYR A 147 0.94 7.05 6.25
N ALA A 148 1.83 7.62 5.44
CA ALA A 148 1.92 7.36 4.02
C ALA A 148 3.36 6.92 3.74
N GLU A 149 3.51 5.77 3.10
CA GLU A 149 4.82 5.26 2.70
C GLU A 149 5.52 6.24 1.76
N SER A 150 6.84 6.21 1.74
CA SER A 150 7.68 7.16 1.01
C SER A 150 7.32 7.30 -0.49
N TYR A 151 6.92 6.22 -1.16
CA TYR A 151 6.52 6.30 -2.57
C TYR A 151 5.28 7.17 -2.80
N HIS A 152 4.33 7.19 -1.85
CA HIS A 152 3.18 8.10 -1.91
C HIS A 152 3.65 9.56 -1.78
N GLN A 153 4.54 9.83 -0.83
CA GLN A 153 5.06 11.17 -0.58
C GLN A 153 5.76 11.71 -1.83
N ASP A 154 6.66 10.94 -2.44
CA ASP A 154 7.34 11.32 -3.68
C ASP A 154 6.37 11.48 -4.85
N PHE A 155 5.37 10.61 -4.96
CA PHE A 155 4.33 10.74 -5.97
C PHE A 155 3.64 12.10 -5.87
N PHE A 156 3.17 12.45 -4.67
CA PHE A 156 2.41 13.69 -4.49
C PHE A 156 3.27 14.95 -4.45
N ALA A 157 4.55 14.84 -4.09
CA ALA A 157 5.51 15.92 -4.24
C ALA A 157 5.68 16.31 -5.72
N ARG A 158 5.82 15.32 -6.60
CA ARG A 158 5.94 15.53 -8.05
C ARG A 158 4.61 15.97 -8.67
N TYR A 159 3.50 15.41 -8.22
CA TYR A 159 2.17 15.84 -8.64
C TYR A 159 1.90 17.31 -8.30
N ALA A 160 2.27 17.75 -7.08
CA ALA A 160 2.15 19.15 -6.66
C ALA A 160 3.02 20.12 -7.48
N GLN A 161 4.08 19.63 -8.12
CA GLN A 161 4.91 20.39 -9.07
C GLN A 161 4.31 20.44 -10.49
N GLY A 162 3.13 19.86 -10.71
CA GLY A 162 2.43 19.88 -11.99
C GLY A 162 2.89 18.81 -12.99
N LEU A 163 3.62 17.78 -12.54
CA LEU A 163 3.95 16.66 -13.42
C LEU A 163 2.69 15.88 -13.79
N PRO A 164 2.61 15.32 -15.02
CA PRO A 164 1.56 14.39 -15.38
C PRO A 164 1.50 13.20 -14.40
N PRO A 165 0.31 12.73 -13.99
CA PRO A 165 0.15 11.62 -13.06
C PRO A 165 0.98 10.38 -13.37
N ASP A 166 1.06 9.98 -14.64
CA ASP A 166 1.80 8.81 -15.13
C ASP A 166 3.33 8.98 -15.04
N ARG A 167 3.80 10.18 -14.68
CA ARG A 167 5.21 10.53 -14.49
C ARG A 167 5.54 10.93 -13.05
N CYS A 168 4.60 10.75 -12.13
CA CYS A 168 4.75 11.12 -10.73
C CYS A 168 5.45 10.06 -9.88
N ALA A 169 5.59 8.81 -10.34
CA ALA A 169 6.39 7.83 -9.60
C ALA A 169 7.82 8.34 -9.34
N GLY A 170 8.26 8.26 -8.08
CA GLY A 170 9.59 8.68 -7.64
C GLY A 170 10.71 7.92 -8.34
N ALA A 171 11.93 8.47 -8.31
CA ALA A 171 13.11 7.75 -8.81
C ALA A 171 13.42 6.55 -7.91
N GLU A 172 14.07 5.52 -8.44
CA GLU A 172 14.52 4.37 -7.66
C GLU A 172 15.48 4.80 -6.54
N GLY A 173 15.22 4.33 -5.32
CA GLY A 173 16.07 4.57 -4.16
C GLY A 173 15.66 3.70 -2.98
N HIS A 174 16.37 3.83 -1.87
CA HIS A 174 16.09 3.08 -0.64
C HIS A 174 14.63 3.23 -0.16
N ASP A 175 14.08 4.44 -0.31
CA ASP A 175 12.74 4.78 0.16
C ASP A 175 11.62 4.38 -0.81
N THR A 176 11.91 4.19 -2.09
CA THR A 176 10.90 3.96 -3.15
C THR A 176 10.95 2.57 -3.76
N ALA A 177 12.04 1.82 -3.58
CA ALA A 177 12.13 0.41 -3.96
C ALA A 177 11.59 -0.50 -2.84
N SER A 178 10.36 -0.24 -2.39
CA SER A 178 9.74 -0.92 -1.25
C SER A 178 8.70 -1.98 -1.64
N ILE A 179 8.34 -2.85 -0.69
CA ILE A 179 7.35 -3.91 -0.91
C ILE A 179 5.94 -3.37 -1.18
N GLY A 180 5.67 -2.09 -0.85
CA GLY A 180 4.42 -1.41 -1.15
C GLY A 180 3.98 -1.53 -2.61
N GLY A 181 4.94 -1.57 -3.54
CA GLY A 181 4.68 -1.74 -4.98
C GLY A 181 4.08 -3.09 -5.37
N LEU A 182 4.16 -4.10 -4.50
CA LEU A 182 3.60 -5.43 -4.76
C LEU A 182 2.15 -5.58 -4.27
N VAL A 183 1.69 -4.68 -3.40
CA VAL A 183 0.41 -4.82 -2.67
C VAL A 183 -0.81 -4.73 -3.60
N GLY A 184 -0.72 -3.91 -4.66
CA GLY A 184 -1.78 -3.76 -5.68
C GLY A 184 -1.78 -4.82 -6.78
N LEU A 185 -0.77 -5.68 -6.84
CA LEU A 185 -0.62 -6.65 -7.93
C LEU A 185 -1.67 -7.78 -7.93
N PRO A 186 -2.13 -8.34 -6.78
CA PRO A 186 -3.08 -9.44 -6.81
C PRO A 186 -4.40 -9.10 -7.52
N PRO A 187 -5.08 -7.96 -7.28
CA PRO A 187 -6.29 -7.62 -8.04
C PRO A 187 -6.06 -7.40 -9.54
N VAL A 188 -4.90 -6.85 -9.94
CA VAL A 188 -4.54 -6.71 -11.36
C VAL A 188 -4.37 -8.08 -12.02
N LEU A 189 -3.70 -9.01 -11.34
CA LEU A 189 -3.58 -10.39 -11.80
C LEU A 189 -4.98 -11.00 -11.97
N PHE A 190 -5.84 -10.89 -10.96
CA PHE A 190 -7.18 -11.48 -11.00
C PHE A 190 -8.04 -10.92 -12.14
N ALA A 191 -7.94 -9.62 -12.41
CA ALA A 191 -8.66 -8.96 -13.49
C ALA A 191 -8.17 -9.35 -14.89
N THR A 192 -6.96 -9.91 -15.00
CA THR A 192 -6.34 -10.30 -16.29
C THR A 192 -6.29 -11.82 -16.51
N LEU A 193 -6.52 -12.63 -15.47
CA LEU A 193 -6.57 -14.09 -15.53
C LEU A 193 -7.45 -14.64 -16.66
N GLY A 194 -8.65 -14.07 -16.83
CA GLY A 194 -9.63 -14.52 -17.81
C GLY A 194 -9.22 -14.35 -19.27
N GLN A 195 -8.14 -13.60 -19.53
CA GLN A 195 -7.64 -13.37 -20.88
C GLN A 195 -6.77 -14.52 -21.39
N GLY A 196 -6.33 -15.43 -20.52
CA GLY A 196 -5.57 -16.64 -20.91
C GLY A 196 -4.15 -16.37 -21.44
N ASP A 197 -3.71 -15.11 -21.48
CA ASP A 197 -2.40 -14.71 -21.97
C ASP A 197 -1.50 -14.22 -20.83
N ARG A 198 -0.42 -14.97 -20.60
CA ARG A 198 0.56 -14.65 -19.57
C ARG A 198 1.31 -13.35 -19.85
N ALA A 199 1.62 -13.06 -21.12
CA ALA A 199 2.33 -11.84 -21.48
C ALA A 199 1.48 -10.59 -21.21
N VAL A 200 0.16 -10.69 -21.41
CA VAL A 200 -0.78 -9.60 -21.08
C VAL A 200 -0.85 -9.38 -19.58
N THR A 201 -0.95 -10.47 -18.80
CA THR A 201 -0.92 -10.40 -17.32
C THR A 201 0.37 -9.73 -16.83
N ASP A 202 1.54 -10.20 -17.28
CA ASP A 202 2.83 -9.61 -16.91
C ASP A 202 2.92 -8.12 -17.28
N THR A 203 2.44 -7.76 -18.47
CA THR A 203 2.42 -6.36 -18.93
C THR A 203 1.53 -5.50 -18.02
N ALA A 204 0.36 -6.00 -17.62
CA ALA A 204 -0.54 -5.30 -16.72
C ALA A 204 0.07 -5.10 -15.33
N LEU A 205 0.73 -6.14 -14.77
CA LEU A 205 1.41 -6.07 -13.47
C LEU A 205 2.52 -5.03 -13.48
N LEU A 206 3.38 -5.04 -14.49
CA LEU A 206 4.46 -4.06 -14.60
C LEU A 206 3.94 -2.65 -14.87
N SER A 207 2.90 -2.51 -15.68
CA SER A 207 2.26 -1.23 -15.92
C SER A 207 1.66 -0.65 -14.64
N HIS A 208 1.02 -1.48 -13.81
CA HIS A 208 0.50 -1.08 -12.51
C HIS A 208 1.62 -0.63 -11.56
N LEU A 209 2.66 -1.45 -11.42
CA LEU A 209 3.81 -1.15 -10.56
C LEU A 209 4.41 0.21 -10.90
N ARG A 210 4.61 0.49 -12.19
CA ARG A 210 5.24 1.72 -12.69
C ARG A 210 4.45 2.99 -12.40
N LEU A 211 3.14 2.90 -12.08
CA LEU A 211 2.33 4.05 -11.70
C LEU A 211 2.85 4.74 -10.43
N THR A 212 3.46 3.98 -9.52
CA THR A 212 3.93 4.47 -8.23
C THR A 212 5.40 4.13 -7.95
N HIS A 213 5.95 3.10 -8.59
CA HIS A 213 7.30 2.59 -8.36
C HIS A 213 8.09 2.46 -9.68
N ARG A 214 9.14 3.26 -9.84
CA ARG A 214 10.11 3.10 -10.94
C ARG A 214 11.33 2.34 -10.43
N SER A 215 11.24 1.02 -10.34
CA SER A 215 12.35 0.18 -9.85
C SER A 215 12.50 -1.08 -10.69
N ALA A 216 13.65 -1.22 -11.35
CA ALA A 216 13.96 -2.44 -12.10
C ALA A 216 14.06 -3.67 -11.19
N THR A 217 14.42 -3.45 -9.92
CA THR A 217 14.45 -4.50 -8.90
C THR A 217 13.05 -4.97 -8.53
N LEU A 218 12.12 -4.05 -8.26
CA LEU A 218 10.73 -4.42 -8.00
C LEU A 218 10.05 -5.06 -9.21
N GLU A 219 10.39 -4.69 -10.44
CA GLU A 219 9.85 -5.37 -11.63
C GLU A 219 10.19 -6.86 -11.65
N ARG A 220 11.40 -7.26 -11.21
CA ARG A 220 11.77 -8.68 -11.07
C ARG A 220 10.93 -9.39 -10.02
N TYR A 221 10.73 -8.75 -8.86
CA TYR A 221 9.90 -9.31 -7.79
C TYR A 221 8.42 -9.35 -8.16
N ALA A 222 7.91 -8.37 -8.91
CA ALA A 222 6.54 -8.36 -9.40
C ALA A 222 6.25 -9.54 -10.33
N ARG A 223 7.18 -9.88 -11.23
CA ARG A 223 7.07 -11.08 -12.07
C ARG A 223 7.07 -12.36 -11.24
N ALA A 224 8.04 -12.51 -10.34
CA ALA A 224 8.14 -13.68 -9.47
C ALA A 224 6.93 -13.84 -8.53
N PHE A 225 6.37 -12.73 -8.05
CA PHE A 225 5.17 -12.73 -7.24
C PHE A 225 3.93 -13.09 -8.08
N GLY A 226 3.82 -12.56 -9.30
CA GLY A 226 2.80 -12.95 -10.25
C GLY A 226 2.84 -14.44 -10.57
N ASP A 227 4.04 -14.97 -10.85
CA ASP A 227 4.30 -16.40 -11.05
C ASP A 227 3.80 -17.26 -9.88
N LEU A 228 4.15 -16.86 -8.64
CA LEU A 228 3.75 -17.56 -7.43
C LEU A 228 2.22 -17.56 -7.27
N LEU A 229 1.58 -16.40 -7.40
CA LEU A 229 0.13 -16.27 -7.28
C LEU A 229 -0.60 -17.11 -8.33
N MET A 230 -0.15 -17.09 -9.59
CA MET A 230 -0.71 -17.95 -10.64
C MET A 230 -0.65 -19.43 -10.27
N ARG A 231 0.49 -19.90 -9.77
CA ARG A 231 0.68 -21.30 -9.35
C ARG A 231 -0.25 -21.67 -8.19
N VAL A 232 -0.34 -20.82 -7.17
CA VAL A 232 -1.21 -21.05 -6.00
C VAL A 232 -2.70 -21.08 -6.41
N LEU A 233 -3.10 -20.28 -7.40
CA LEU A 233 -4.47 -20.27 -7.91
C LEU A 233 -4.80 -21.51 -8.75
N GLN A 234 -3.80 -22.10 -9.41
CA GLN A 234 -3.95 -23.26 -10.30
C GLN A 234 -3.58 -24.59 -9.64
N GLU A 235 -3.15 -24.57 -8.38
CA GLU A 235 -2.71 -25.76 -7.66
C GLU A 235 -3.86 -26.78 -7.57
N PRO A 236 -3.63 -28.05 -7.99
CA PRO A 236 -4.62 -29.11 -7.84
C PRO A 236 -5.07 -29.22 -6.38
N ALA A 237 -6.36 -29.45 -6.17
CA ALA A 237 -6.93 -29.66 -4.85
C ALA A 237 -6.60 -31.04 -4.29
#